data_AF-A0A7S7YWX7-F1
#
_entry.id   AF-A0A7S7YWX7-F1
#
_cell.length_a   1.000
_cell.length_b   1.000
_cell.length_c   1.000
_cell.angle_alpha   90.00
_cell.angle_beta   90.00
_cell.angle_gamma   90.00
#
_symmetry.space_group_name_H-M   'P 1'
#
loop_
_entity.id
_entity.type
_entity.pdbx_description
1 polymer ?
#
loop_
_entity_poly.entity_id
_entity_poly.type
_entity_poly.pdbx_seq_one_letter_code
_entity_poly.pdbx_strand_id
1 'polypeptide(L)'
;MQKFITFIAPYSLVISLLYLFGYWSSFNINVLDHIALADVIKSALYPLIYSSIFLIIGLTIGSLISTPLSKAMPPGGGADLPEAKYIRLLFNFMFLFMLALALYVIFFKVGNIRWYKVAALINIPVIVIIGNAEFASQYINHKQTRVLVVNILCIALLYSYGWGAVNAERAKNNEQTIKINGKPIKERFIGWAGNFLFLWDNSKQVVIAKSKSTIKSMELSVPAESAIFSFNNVEEKPNKPLKQDN
;
A
#
# COMPACT_ATOMS: atom_id res chain seq x y z
N MET A 1 7.26 -29.04 -1.06
CA MET A 1 7.85 -27.68 -1.05
C MET A 1 8.00 -27.06 -2.44
N GLN A 2 8.56 -27.76 -3.43
CA GLN A 2 8.81 -27.22 -4.79
C GLN A 2 7.57 -26.62 -5.47
N LYS A 3 6.39 -27.27 -5.34
CA LYS A 3 5.12 -26.78 -5.88
C LYS A 3 4.72 -25.37 -5.39
N PHE A 4 5.01 -25.02 -4.13
CA PHE A 4 4.66 -23.69 -3.60
C PHE A 4 5.57 -22.59 -4.13
N ILE A 5 6.87 -22.88 -4.27
CA ILE A 5 7.86 -21.94 -4.80
C ILE A 5 7.51 -21.55 -6.26
N THR A 6 7.00 -22.51 -7.04
CA THR A 6 6.58 -22.28 -8.43
C THR A 6 5.42 -21.27 -8.55
N PHE A 7 4.55 -21.16 -7.54
CA PHE A 7 3.44 -20.18 -7.56
C PHE A 7 3.79 -18.86 -6.86
N ILE A 8 4.64 -18.89 -5.84
CA ILE A 8 5.05 -17.70 -5.10
C ILE A 8 5.86 -16.76 -6.00
N ALA A 9 6.82 -17.28 -6.77
CA ALA A 9 7.67 -16.45 -7.62
C ALA A 9 6.90 -15.60 -8.66
N PRO A 10 6.01 -16.17 -9.51
CA PRO A 10 5.24 -15.38 -10.46
C PRO A 10 4.25 -14.44 -9.76
N TYR A 11 3.64 -14.88 -8.65
CA TYR A 11 2.73 -14.05 -7.88
C TYR A 11 3.41 -12.82 -7.28
N SER A 12 4.57 -12.99 -6.64
CA SER A 12 5.36 -11.89 -6.11
C SER A 12 5.79 -10.93 -7.22
N LEU A 13 6.19 -11.44 -8.38
CA LEU A 13 6.54 -10.62 -9.55
C LEU A 13 5.37 -9.76 -10.00
N VAL A 14 4.15 -10.33 -10.08
CA VAL A 14 2.95 -9.56 -10.48
C VAL A 14 2.65 -8.45 -9.49
N ILE A 15 2.70 -8.74 -8.18
CA ILE A 15 2.54 -7.70 -7.14
C ILE A 15 3.57 -6.59 -7.32
N SER A 16 4.85 -6.96 -7.44
CA SER A 16 5.95 -6.03 -7.60
C SER A 16 5.76 -5.12 -8.82
N LEU A 17 5.34 -5.68 -9.97
CA LEU A 17 5.05 -4.91 -11.17
C LEU A 17 3.87 -3.98 -10.99
N LEU A 18 2.76 -4.45 -10.39
CA LEU A 18 1.59 -3.61 -10.13
C LEU A 18 1.93 -2.43 -9.22
N TYR A 19 2.70 -2.67 -8.16
CA TYR A 19 3.18 -1.62 -7.26
C TYR A 19 4.02 -0.60 -8.02
N LEU A 20 4.99 -1.08 -8.80
CA LEU A 20 5.90 -0.23 -9.56
C LEU A 20 5.13 0.61 -10.59
N PHE A 21 4.19 0.00 -11.31
CA PHE A 21 3.33 0.72 -12.24
C PHE A 21 2.48 1.77 -11.53
N GLY A 22 1.87 1.44 -10.38
CA GLY A 22 1.12 2.42 -9.59
C GLY A 22 1.97 3.63 -9.17
N TYR A 23 3.22 3.37 -8.80
CA TYR A 23 4.16 4.41 -8.42
C TYR A 23 4.55 5.31 -9.61
N TRP A 24 5.11 4.74 -10.68
CA TRP A 24 5.67 5.53 -11.78
C TRP A 24 4.62 6.12 -12.72
N SER A 25 3.46 5.46 -12.87
CA SER A 25 2.33 6.04 -13.62
C SER A 25 1.84 7.35 -13.01
N SER A 26 2.04 7.58 -11.70
CA SER A 26 1.67 8.84 -11.04
C SER A 26 2.52 10.02 -11.50
N PHE A 27 3.64 9.74 -12.16
CA PHE A 27 4.52 10.70 -12.80
C PHE A 27 4.45 10.65 -14.33
N ASN A 28 3.53 9.86 -14.90
CA ASN A 28 3.45 9.55 -16.33
C ASN A 28 4.76 8.97 -16.91
N ILE A 29 5.51 8.23 -16.10
CA ILE A 29 6.76 7.58 -16.53
C ILE A 29 6.50 6.09 -16.76
N ASN A 30 6.90 5.60 -17.94
CA ASN A 30 7.01 4.17 -18.17
C ASN A 30 8.37 3.68 -17.67
N VAL A 31 8.35 3.03 -16.50
CA VAL A 31 9.56 2.53 -15.82
C VAL A 31 10.28 1.43 -16.61
N LEU A 32 9.54 0.67 -17.44
CA LEU A 32 10.11 -0.44 -18.22
C LEU A 32 11.08 0.06 -19.30
N ASP A 33 10.96 1.31 -19.73
CA ASP A 33 11.87 1.90 -20.71
C ASP A 33 13.23 2.27 -20.08
N HIS A 34 13.31 2.28 -18.74
CA HIS A 34 14.44 2.85 -18.00
C HIS A 34 15.12 1.85 -17.06
N ILE A 35 14.50 0.70 -16.77
CA ILE A 35 15.03 -0.33 -15.86
C ILE A 35 14.97 -1.69 -16.54
N ALA A 36 16.06 -2.47 -16.40
CA ALA A 36 16.01 -3.89 -16.70
C ALA A 36 15.05 -4.61 -15.75
N LEU A 37 14.24 -5.54 -16.26
CA LEU A 37 13.24 -6.29 -15.47
C LEU A 37 13.86 -6.97 -14.22
N ALA A 38 15.13 -7.37 -14.29
CA ALA A 38 15.86 -7.96 -13.18
C ALA A 38 16.06 -6.99 -11.99
N ASP A 39 16.27 -5.69 -12.24
CA ASP A 39 16.48 -4.70 -11.18
C ASP A 39 15.16 -4.23 -10.57
N VAL A 40 14.07 -4.27 -11.36
CA VAL A 40 12.70 -4.12 -10.86
C VAL A 40 12.40 -5.16 -9.79
N ILE A 41 12.68 -6.44 -10.07
CA ILE A 41 12.45 -7.54 -9.12
C ILE A 41 13.24 -7.31 -7.81
N LYS A 42 14.51 -6.90 -7.91
CA LYS A 42 15.35 -6.62 -6.73
C LYS A 42 14.80 -5.47 -5.87
N SER A 43 14.42 -4.36 -6.49
CA SER A 43 13.90 -3.18 -5.78
C SER A 43 12.55 -3.45 -5.09
N ALA A 44 11.74 -4.30 -5.68
CA ALA A 44 10.41 -4.62 -5.16
C ALA A 44 10.42 -5.76 -4.13
N LEU A 45 11.54 -6.51 -4.03
CA LEU A 45 11.68 -7.61 -3.09
C LEU A 45 11.64 -7.13 -1.63
N TYR A 46 12.31 -6.02 -1.31
CA TYR A 46 12.39 -5.52 0.07
C TYR A 46 11.02 -5.14 0.65
N PRO A 47 10.20 -4.27 0.01
CA PRO A 47 8.85 -3.98 0.52
C PRO A 47 7.96 -5.22 0.58
N LEU A 48 8.14 -6.17 -0.33
CA LEU A 48 7.39 -7.42 -0.36
C LEU A 48 7.73 -8.32 0.83
N ILE A 49 9.00 -8.41 1.23
CA ILE A 49 9.43 -9.15 2.44
C ILE A 49 8.85 -8.50 3.70
N TYR A 50 8.94 -7.17 3.84
CA TYR A 50 8.37 -6.47 5.00
C TYR A 50 6.85 -6.64 5.10
N SER A 51 6.12 -6.52 4.00
CA SER A 51 4.67 -6.75 4.00
C SER A 51 4.28 -8.22 4.26
N SER A 52 5.11 -9.17 3.84
CA SER A 52 4.92 -10.60 4.13
C SER A 52 4.97 -10.89 5.63
N ILE A 53 5.82 -10.19 6.40
CA ILE A 53 5.87 -10.32 7.86
C ILE A 53 4.54 -9.90 8.48
N PHE A 54 3.99 -8.75 8.08
CA PHE A 54 2.69 -8.29 8.56
C PHE A 54 1.55 -9.23 8.15
N LEU A 55 1.62 -9.86 6.97
CA LEU A 55 0.66 -10.89 6.58
C LEU A 55 0.73 -12.12 7.48
N ILE A 56 1.93 -12.58 7.84
CA ILE A 56 2.10 -13.72 8.76
C ILE A 56 1.54 -13.39 10.15
N ILE A 57 1.77 -12.16 10.64
CA ILE A 57 1.18 -11.68 11.90
C ILE A 57 -0.34 -11.67 11.81
N GLY A 58 -0.90 -11.11 10.72
CA GLY A 58 -2.35 -11.07 10.48
C GLY A 58 -2.98 -12.47 10.39
N LEU A 59 -2.30 -13.41 9.73
CA LEU A 59 -2.68 -14.83 9.70
C LEU A 59 -2.73 -15.44 11.10
N THR A 60 -1.71 -15.16 11.90
CA THR A 60 -1.58 -15.69 13.26
C THR A 60 -2.71 -15.16 14.15
N ILE A 61 -2.93 -13.84 14.15
CA ILE A 61 -4.02 -13.19 14.89
C ILE A 61 -5.39 -13.70 14.41
N GLY A 62 -5.59 -13.76 13.10
CA GLY A 62 -6.83 -14.25 12.50
C GLY A 62 -7.13 -15.69 12.91
N SER A 63 -6.12 -16.56 12.94
CA SER A 63 -6.27 -17.94 13.41
C SER A 63 -6.57 -18.04 14.91
N LEU A 64 -5.97 -17.16 15.72
CA LEU A 64 -6.20 -17.11 17.17
C LEU A 64 -7.65 -16.72 17.49
N ILE A 65 -8.23 -15.80 16.70
CA ILE A 65 -9.59 -15.29 16.88
C ILE A 65 -10.63 -16.21 16.22
N SER A 66 -10.34 -16.79 15.05
CA SER A 66 -11.29 -17.63 14.32
C SER A 66 -11.55 -18.97 15.01
N THR A 67 -10.57 -19.50 15.73
CA THR A 67 -10.67 -20.80 16.43
C THR A 67 -11.77 -20.79 17.52
N PRO A 68 -11.81 -19.83 18.47
CA PRO A 68 -12.90 -19.73 19.43
C PRO A 68 -14.23 -19.30 18.77
N LEU A 69 -14.20 -18.40 17.79
CA LEU A 69 -15.41 -17.89 17.14
C LEU A 69 -16.15 -18.97 16.35
N SER A 70 -15.42 -19.88 15.69
CA SER A 70 -16.00 -20.99 14.94
C SER A 70 -16.66 -22.07 15.82
N LYS A 71 -16.29 -22.13 17.11
CA LYS A 71 -16.99 -22.97 18.10
C LYS A 71 -18.31 -22.35 18.56
N ALA A 72 -18.38 -21.01 18.62
CA ALA A 72 -19.58 -20.28 19.03
C ALA A 72 -20.58 -20.07 17.88
N MET A 73 -20.11 -20.00 16.62
CA MET A 73 -20.94 -19.82 15.43
C MET A 73 -20.54 -20.85 14.36
N PRO A 74 -21.21 -22.02 14.29
CA PRO A 74 -20.92 -23.02 13.28
C PRO A 74 -21.27 -22.49 11.87
N PRO A 75 -20.42 -22.73 10.87
CA PRO A 75 -20.62 -22.23 9.51
C PRO A 75 -21.88 -22.84 8.89
N GLY A 76 -22.80 -21.98 8.43
CA GLY A 76 -24.01 -22.39 7.70
C GLY A 76 -25.30 -22.43 8.52
N GLY A 77 -25.26 -22.27 9.84
CA GLY A 77 -26.43 -22.44 10.71
C GLY A 77 -27.62 -21.48 10.44
N GLY A 78 -27.42 -20.41 9.68
CA GLY A 78 -28.47 -19.45 9.31
C GLY A 78 -28.66 -19.22 7.82
N ALA A 79 -27.99 -19.99 6.95
CA ALA A 79 -28.07 -19.77 5.49
C ALA A 79 -29.36 -20.32 4.85
N ASP A 80 -29.91 -21.40 5.42
CA ASP A 80 -31.10 -22.09 4.90
C ASP A 80 -32.40 -21.67 5.58
N LEU A 81 -32.34 -20.71 6.51
CA LEU A 81 -33.53 -20.14 7.15
C LEU A 81 -34.30 -19.26 6.16
N PRO A 82 -35.65 -19.22 6.21
CA PRO A 82 -36.44 -18.33 5.35
C PRO A 82 -36.09 -16.84 5.55
N GLU A 83 -35.63 -16.46 6.74
CA GLU A 83 -35.15 -15.13 7.10
C GLU A 83 -33.84 -14.75 6.39
N ALA A 84 -33.05 -15.73 5.97
CA ALA A 84 -31.81 -15.54 5.22
C ALA A 84 -32.05 -14.92 3.84
N LYS A 85 -33.28 -14.99 3.31
CA LYS A 85 -33.66 -14.36 2.03
C LYS A 85 -33.48 -12.83 2.08
N TYR A 86 -33.88 -12.19 3.18
CA TYR A 86 -33.75 -10.74 3.34
C TYR A 86 -32.30 -10.32 3.54
N ILE A 87 -31.55 -11.10 4.31
CA ILE A 87 -30.11 -10.89 4.52
C ILE A 87 -29.37 -11.03 3.19
N ARG A 88 -29.67 -12.07 2.40
CA ARG A 88 -29.05 -12.27 1.07
C ARG A 88 -29.40 -11.15 0.09
N LEU A 89 -30.64 -10.67 0.12
CA LEU A 89 -31.05 -9.51 -0.68
C LEU A 89 -30.26 -8.25 -0.27
N LEU A 90 -30.11 -8.00 1.03
CA LEU A 90 -29.31 -6.88 1.55
C LEU A 90 -27.84 -6.97 1.13
N PHE A 91 -27.21 -8.14 1.24
CA PHE A 91 -25.83 -8.35 0.79
C PHE A 91 -25.68 -8.15 -0.72
N ASN A 92 -26.64 -8.62 -1.53
CA ASN A 92 -26.65 -8.38 -2.97
C ASN A 92 -26.80 -6.89 -3.31
N PHE A 93 -27.65 -6.17 -2.57
CA PHE A 93 -27.82 -4.73 -2.77
C PHE A 93 -26.56 -3.96 -2.36
N MET A 94 -25.95 -4.33 -1.22
CA MET A 94 -24.68 -3.76 -0.77
C MET A 94 -23.56 -4.04 -1.77
N PHE A 95 -23.51 -5.25 -2.34
CA PHE A 95 -22.60 -5.61 -3.43
C PHE A 95 -22.80 -4.69 -4.64
N LEU A 96 -24.04 -4.56 -5.12
CA LEU A 96 -24.36 -3.75 -6.29
C LEU A 96 -24.04 -2.26 -6.05
N PHE A 97 -24.32 -1.76 -4.85
CA PHE A 97 -23.99 -0.41 -4.43
C PHE A 97 -22.47 -0.17 -4.39
N MET A 98 -21.69 -1.08 -3.80
CA MET A 98 -20.22 -0.99 -3.77
C MET A 98 -19.63 -1.06 -5.18
N LEU A 99 -20.19 -1.90 -6.05
CA LEU A 99 -19.79 -1.97 -7.45
C LEU A 99 -20.10 -0.67 -8.19
N ALA A 100 -21.29 -0.09 -8.00
CA ALA A 100 -21.66 1.19 -8.59
C ALA A 100 -20.74 2.33 -8.11
N LEU A 101 -20.39 2.36 -6.82
CA LEU A 101 -19.42 3.31 -6.29
C LEU A 101 -18.02 3.10 -6.88
N ALA A 102 -17.58 1.85 -7.05
CA ALA A 102 -16.30 1.55 -7.67
C ALA A 102 -16.26 2.05 -9.12
N LEU A 103 -17.32 1.78 -9.90
CA LEU A 103 -17.46 2.29 -11.27
C LEU A 103 -17.48 3.82 -11.31
N TYR A 104 -18.18 4.46 -10.38
CA TYR A 104 -18.17 5.92 -10.25
C TYR A 104 -16.74 6.45 -10.03
N VAL A 105 -15.98 5.84 -9.14
CA VAL A 105 -14.59 6.25 -8.90
C VAL A 105 -13.71 6.00 -10.15
N ILE A 106 -13.91 4.89 -10.87
CA ILE A 106 -13.16 4.57 -12.08
C ILE A 106 -13.38 5.62 -13.17
N PHE A 107 -14.64 6.00 -13.43
CA PHE A 107 -14.98 6.89 -14.54
C PHE A 107 -14.86 8.38 -14.21
N PHE A 108 -15.15 8.79 -12.97
CA PHE A 108 -15.31 10.21 -12.63
C PHE A 108 -14.20 10.80 -11.75
N LYS A 109 -13.34 10.00 -11.11
CA LYS A 109 -12.19 10.53 -10.35
C LYS A 109 -10.93 10.51 -11.20
N VAL A 110 -10.16 11.59 -11.15
CA VAL A 110 -8.87 11.73 -11.85
C VAL A 110 -7.72 11.48 -10.87
N GLY A 111 -6.60 10.96 -11.38
CA GLY A 111 -5.40 10.67 -10.61
C GLY A 111 -5.32 9.22 -10.10
N ASN A 112 -4.10 8.72 -9.92
CA ASN A 112 -3.87 7.30 -9.66
C ASN A 112 -4.26 6.85 -8.26
N ILE A 113 -4.40 7.78 -7.31
CA ILE A 113 -4.91 7.50 -5.96
C ILE A 113 -6.33 6.89 -6.00
N ARG A 114 -7.09 7.11 -7.07
CA ARG A 114 -8.43 6.53 -7.26
C ARG A 114 -8.40 5.00 -7.22
N TRP A 115 -7.33 4.39 -7.72
CA TRP A 115 -7.20 2.93 -7.77
C TRP A 115 -7.07 2.30 -6.39
N TYR A 116 -6.52 3.02 -5.41
CA TYR A 116 -6.56 2.60 -4.01
C TYR A 116 -7.99 2.56 -3.46
N LYS A 117 -8.82 3.57 -3.80
CA LYS A 117 -10.23 3.63 -3.40
C LYS A 117 -11.05 2.52 -4.08
N VAL A 118 -10.79 2.28 -5.37
CA VAL A 118 -11.40 1.17 -6.13
C VAL A 118 -11.05 -0.17 -5.49
N ALA A 119 -9.78 -0.39 -5.15
CA ALA A 119 -9.33 -1.61 -4.47
C ALA A 119 -10.09 -1.82 -3.14
N ALA A 120 -10.29 -0.75 -2.36
CA ALA A 120 -11.05 -0.82 -1.12
C ALA A 120 -12.53 -1.16 -1.32
N LEU A 121 -13.18 -0.58 -2.33
CA LEU A 121 -14.59 -0.83 -2.63
C LEU A 121 -14.83 -2.25 -3.20
N ILE A 122 -13.91 -2.75 -4.02
CA ILE A 122 -14.00 -4.09 -4.63
C ILE A 122 -13.54 -5.19 -3.67
N ASN A 123 -12.80 -4.86 -2.62
CA ASN A 123 -12.31 -5.84 -1.66
C ASN A 123 -13.44 -6.66 -1.00
N ILE A 124 -14.44 -5.98 -0.45
CA ILE A 124 -15.60 -6.58 0.21
C ILE A 124 -16.32 -7.59 -0.70
N PRO A 125 -16.74 -7.22 -1.92
CA PRO A 125 -17.42 -8.17 -2.81
C PRO A 125 -16.52 -9.34 -3.23
N VAL A 126 -15.22 -9.10 -3.40
CA VAL A 126 -14.25 -10.16 -3.74
C VAL A 126 -14.13 -11.18 -2.60
N ILE A 127 -14.09 -10.76 -1.33
CA ILE A 127 -14.08 -11.67 -0.18
C ILE A 127 -15.31 -12.59 -0.21
N VAL A 128 -16.49 -12.04 -0.51
CA VAL A 128 -17.75 -12.81 -0.58
C VAL A 128 -17.74 -13.81 -1.74
N ILE A 129 -17.26 -13.41 -2.93
CA ILE A 129 -17.18 -14.28 -4.11
C ILE A 129 -16.14 -15.39 -3.93
N ILE A 130 -14.97 -15.07 -3.37
CA ILE A 130 -13.91 -16.06 -3.08
C ILE A 130 -14.43 -17.15 -2.13
N GLY A 131 -15.33 -16.79 -1.20
CA GLY A 131 -16.12 -17.74 -0.43
C GLY A 131 -15.27 -18.83 0.26
N ASN A 132 -15.65 -20.09 0.07
CA ASN A 132 -14.96 -21.27 0.64
C ASN A 132 -13.62 -21.63 -0.04
N ALA A 133 -13.23 -20.86 -1.07
CA ALA A 133 -12.04 -21.06 -1.89
C ALA A 133 -11.83 -22.53 -2.31
N GLU A 134 -12.88 -23.20 -2.78
CA GLU A 134 -12.86 -24.64 -3.07
C GLU A 134 -11.86 -25.03 -4.16
N PHE A 135 -11.57 -24.13 -5.09
CA PHE A 135 -10.52 -24.32 -6.10
C PHE A 135 -9.13 -24.58 -5.47
N ALA A 136 -8.89 -24.07 -4.26
CA ALA A 136 -7.62 -24.26 -3.54
C ALA A 136 -7.64 -25.48 -2.61
N SER A 137 -8.71 -26.29 -2.62
CA SER A 137 -8.88 -27.45 -1.71
C SER A 137 -7.81 -28.51 -1.90
N GLN A 138 -7.27 -28.66 -3.12
CA GLN A 138 -6.18 -29.57 -3.44
C GLN A 138 -4.83 -29.15 -2.84
N TYR A 139 -4.69 -27.89 -2.40
CA TYR A 139 -3.44 -27.35 -1.86
C TYR A 139 -3.52 -27.12 -0.35
N ILE A 140 -4.69 -26.75 0.18
CA ILE A 140 -4.91 -26.47 1.59
C ILE A 140 -6.16 -27.23 2.07
N ASN A 141 -5.92 -28.29 2.85
CA ASN A 141 -6.97 -29.18 3.36
C ASN A 141 -7.89 -28.46 4.36
N HIS A 142 -7.33 -27.62 5.23
CA HIS A 142 -8.10 -26.93 6.26
C HIS A 142 -8.88 -25.74 5.68
N LYS A 143 -10.21 -25.83 5.67
CA LYS A 143 -11.12 -24.86 5.03
C LYS A 143 -10.89 -23.41 5.48
N GLN A 144 -10.79 -23.15 6.78
CA GLN A 144 -10.62 -21.79 7.32
C GLN A 144 -9.27 -21.19 6.90
N THR A 145 -8.20 -21.97 6.98
CA THR A 145 -6.86 -21.55 6.59
C THR A 145 -6.79 -21.24 5.10
N ARG A 146 -7.46 -22.06 4.28
CA ARG A 146 -7.55 -21.86 2.84
C ARG A 146 -8.21 -20.53 2.48
N VAL A 147 -9.38 -20.28 3.06
CA VAL A 147 -10.11 -19.02 2.85
C VAL A 147 -9.25 -17.83 3.28
N LEU A 148 -8.62 -17.92 4.45
CA LEU A 148 -7.77 -16.85 4.97
C LEU A 148 -6.59 -16.55 4.02
N VAL A 149 -5.82 -17.58 3.63
CA VAL A 149 -4.65 -17.43 2.74
C VAL A 149 -5.06 -16.86 1.40
N VAL A 150 -6.11 -17.39 0.77
CA VAL A 150 -6.58 -16.93 -0.54
C VAL A 150 -7.04 -15.47 -0.47
N ASN A 151 -7.78 -15.10 0.58
CA ASN A 151 -8.21 -13.71 0.77
C ASN A 151 -7.00 -12.80 0.92
N ILE A 152 -6.05 -13.11 1.79
CA ILE A 152 -4.82 -12.33 1.95
C ILE A 152 -4.11 -12.09 0.62
N LEU A 153 -3.98 -13.13 -0.20
CA LEU A 153 -3.33 -13.02 -1.50
C LEU A 153 -4.14 -12.09 -2.42
N CYS A 154 -5.46 -12.25 -2.50
CA CYS A 154 -6.29 -11.35 -3.30
C CYS A 154 -6.24 -9.90 -2.81
N ILE A 155 -6.21 -9.65 -1.50
CA ILE A 155 -6.07 -8.30 -0.93
C ILE A 155 -4.74 -7.68 -1.33
N ALA A 156 -3.63 -8.40 -1.15
CA ALA A 156 -2.30 -7.91 -1.51
C ALA A 156 -2.20 -7.55 -2.99
N LEU A 157 -2.80 -8.38 -3.86
CA LEU A 157 -2.85 -8.13 -5.30
C LEU A 157 -3.67 -6.87 -5.65
N LEU A 158 -4.88 -6.75 -5.11
CA LEU A 158 -5.79 -5.62 -5.37
C LEU A 158 -5.19 -4.28 -4.93
N TYR A 159 -4.55 -4.26 -3.76
CA TYR A 159 -4.01 -3.03 -3.19
C TYR A 159 -2.64 -2.64 -3.73
N SER A 160 -1.91 -3.56 -4.38
CA SER A 160 -0.52 -3.33 -4.80
C SER A 160 -0.35 -2.06 -5.63
N TYR A 161 -1.15 -1.91 -6.69
CA TYR A 161 -1.12 -0.72 -7.54
C TYR A 161 -1.48 0.56 -6.78
N GLY A 162 -2.56 0.50 -5.98
CA GLY A 162 -3.02 1.64 -5.19
C GLY A 162 -1.97 2.13 -4.19
N TRP A 163 -1.27 1.21 -3.53
CA TRP A 163 -0.15 1.53 -2.63
C TRP A 163 1.00 2.23 -3.35
N GLY A 164 1.36 1.78 -4.56
CA GLY A 164 2.34 2.46 -5.39
C GLY A 164 1.95 3.91 -5.66
N ALA A 165 0.69 4.15 -6.03
CA ALA A 165 0.17 5.49 -6.29
C ALA A 165 0.15 6.38 -5.02
N VAL A 166 -0.23 5.84 -3.87
CA VAL A 166 -0.19 6.56 -2.57
C VAL A 166 1.24 7.00 -2.26
N ASN A 167 2.21 6.10 -2.41
CA ASN A 167 3.61 6.39 -2.12
C ASN A 167 4.20 7.43 -3.10
N ALA A 168 3.78 7.42 -4.36
CA ALA A 168 4.16 8.45 -5.32
C ALA A 168 3.60 9.83 -4.96
N GLU A 169 2.33 9.92 -4.52
CA GLU A 169 1.75 11.18 -4.03
C GLU A 169 2.44 11.69 -2.76
N ARG A 170 2.87 10.79 -1.87
CA ARG A 170 3.72 11.16 -0.72
C ARG A 170 5.07 11.71 -1.16
N ALA A 171 5.71 11.08 -2.15
CA ALA A 171 6.97 11.56 -2.71
C ALA A 171 6.81 12.94 -3.36
N LYS A 172 5.70 13.19 -4.07
CA LYS A 172 5.37 14.52 -4.62
C LYS A 172 5.24 15.57 -3.55
N ASN A 173 4.67 15.26 -2.39
CA ASN A 173 4.40 16.22 -1.31
C ASN A 173 5.54 16.34 -0.28
N ASN A 174 6.63 15.60 -0.45
CA ASN A 174 7.73 15.61 0.50
C ASN A 174 8.52 16.93 0.44
N GLU A 175 8.85 17.51 1.60
CA GLU A 175 9.56 18.79 1.75
C GLU A 175 11.09 18.65 1.76
N GLN A 176 11.61 17.47 1.42
CA GLN A 176 13.05 17.23 1.35
C GLN A 176 13.72 18.14 0.33
N THR A 177 14.67 18.95 0.78
CA THR A 177 15.55 19.73 -0.10
C THR A 177 16.75 18.87 -0.50
N ILE A 178 17.09 18.90 -1.79
CA ILE A 178 18.22 18.15 -2.34
C ILE A 178 19.29 19.14 -2.75
N LYS A 179 20.56 18.83 -2.44
CA LYS A 179 21.70 19.46 -3.11
C LYS A 179 22.35 18.46 -4.06
N ILE A 180 22.47 18.82 -5.34
CA ILE A 180 23.21 18.03 -6.32
C ILE A 180 24.48 18.81 -6.66
N ASN A 181 25.64 18.17 -6.50
CA ASN A 181 26.95 18.79 -6.71
C ASN A 181 27.11 20.11 -5.93
N GLY A 182 26.60 20.14 -4.68
CA GLY A 182 26.66 21.31 -3.78
C GLY A 182 25.65 22.43 -4.07
N LYS A 183 24.87 22.36 -5.17
CA LYS A 183 23.85 23.36 -5.48
C LYS A 183 22.47 22.91 -5.00
N PRO A 184 21.74 23.71 -4.19
CA PRO A 184 20.38 23.40 -3.80
C PRO A 184 19.47 23.45 -5.03
N ILE A 185 18.66 22.41 -5.17
CA ILE A 185 17.71 22.21 -6.24
C ILE A 185 16.32 22.25 -5.60
N LYS A 186 15.38 22.97 -6.24
CA LYS A 186 14.01 23.15 -5.73
C LYS A 186 13.12 21.95 -6.06
N GLU A 187 13.56 21.13 -7.00
CA GLU A 187 12.92 19.91 -7.45
C GLU A 187 12.99 18.82 -6.37
N ARG A 188 11.88 18.09 -6.21
CA ARG A 188 11.71 17.05 -5.18
C ARG A 188 12.23 15.71 -5.68
N PHE A 189 12.75 14.90 -4.76
CA PHE A 189 13.29 13.59 -5.09
C PHE A 189 12.14 12.61 -5.29
N ILE A 190 12.06 12.00 -6.46
CA ILE A 190 11.13 10.89 -6.72
C ILE A 190 11.85 9.58 -6.45
N GLY A 191 12.93 9.32 -7.17
CA GLY A 191 13.64 8.05 -7.07
C GLY A 191 14.64 7.83 -8.19
N TRP A 192 15.32 6.69 -8.10
CA TRP A 192 16.19 6.18 -9.14
C TRP A 192 15.47 5.11 -9.95
N ALA A 193 15.65 5.15 -11.27
CA ALA A 193 15.26 4.07 -12.15
C ALA A 193 16.41 3.83 -13.14
N GLY A 194 17.07 2.67 -12.98
CA GLY A 194 18.24 2.29 -13.77
C GLY A 194 19.38 3.30 -13.61
N ASN A 195 19.74 3.94 -14.72
CA ASN A 195 20.82 4.93 -14.78
C ASN A 195 20.34 6.38 -14.66
N PHE A 196 19.05 6.61 -14.41
CA PHE A 196 18.47 7.95 -14.34
C PHE A 196 17.94 8.27 -12.94
N LEU A 197 18.23 9.50 -12.51
CA LEU A 197 17.61 10.16 -11.38
C LEU A 197 16.38 10.92 -11.85
N PHE A 198 15.23 10.66 -11.24
CA PHE A 198 13.99 11.37 -11.52
C PHE A 198 13.67 12.38 -10.42
N LEU A 199 13.46 13.62 -10.84
CA LEU A 199 13.16 14.76 -9.98
C LEU A 199 11.80 15.36 -10.37
N TRP A 200 10.98 15.71 -9.39
CA TRP A 200 9.69 16.35 -9.58
C TRP A 200 9.82 17.87 -9.47
N ASP A 201 9.52 18.60 -10.55
CA ASP A 201 9.36 20.06 -10.49
C ASP A 201 7.90 20.40 -10.21
N ASN A 202 7.60 20.80 -8.97
CA ASN A 202 6.24 21.15 -8.55
C ASN A 202 5.72 22.42 -9.23
N SER A 203 6.61 23.31 -9.68
CA SER A 203 6.21 24.58 -10.32
C SER A 203 5.72 24.37 -11.74
N LYS A 204 6.31 23.41 -12.46
CA LYS A 204 5.96 23.09 -13.85
C LYS A 204 5.11 21.84 -13.99
N GLN A 205 4.96 21.04 -12.93
CA GLN A 205 4.31 19.72 -12.96
C GLN A 205 5.00 18.76 -13.97
N VAL A 206 6.32 18.85 -14.07
CA VAL A 206 7.14 18.07 -15.01
C VAL A 206 8.16 17.23 -14.25
N VAL A 207 8.48 16.05 -14.80
CA VAL A 207 9.57 15.23 -14.30
C VAL A 207 10.85 15.52 -15.07
N ILE A 208 11.95 15.77 -14.35
CA ILE A 208 13.27 15.98 -14.90
C ILE A 208 14.11 14.71 -14.66
N ALA A 209 14.57 14.08 -15.74
CA ALA A 209 15.48 12.95 -15.68
C ALA A 209 16.94 13.43 -15.84
N LYS A 210 17.81 13.07 -14.89
CA LYS A 210 19.25 13.35 -14.95
C LYS A 210 20.03 12.03 -14.97
N SER A 211 20.99 11.90 -15.88
CA SER A 211 21.86 10.72 -15.91
C SER A 211 22.73 10.64 -14.64
N LYS A 212 22.90 9.42 -14.12
CA LYS A 212 23.77 9.11 -12.97
C LYS A 212 25.22 9.53 -13.21
N SER A 213 25.69 9.48 -14.45
CA SER A 213 27.05 9.88 -14.82
C SER A 213 27.34 11.37 -14.57
N THR A 214 26.30 12.21 -14.52
CA THR A 214 26.43 13.67 -14.34
C THR A 214 26.43 14.08 -12.86
N ILE A 215 26.15 13.14 -11.95
CA ILE A 215 25.95 13.41 -10.52
C ILE A 215 27.17 12.88 -9.75
N LYS A 216 27.98 13.80 -9.22
CA LYS A 216 29.18 13.45 -8.41
C LYS A 216 28.83 13.30 -6.93
N SER A 217 27.92 14.13 -6.42
CA SER A 217 27.41 14.03 -5.05
C SER A 217 25.95 14.46 -4.96
N MET A 218 25.21 13.83 -4.05
CA MET A 218 23.82 14.13 -3.73
C MET A 218 23.66 14.15 -2.21
N GLU A 219 23.19 15.27 -1.68
CA GLU A 219 22.84 15.41 -0.27
C GLU A 219 21.33 15.55 -0.16
N LEU A 220 20.72 14.70 0.66
CA LEU A 220 19.31 14.78 1.03
C LEU A 220 19.23 15.36 2.44
N SER A 221 18.65 16.56 2.57
CA SER A 221 18.30 17.06 3.89
C SER A 221 16.98 16.40 4.31
N VAL A 222 17.04 15.51 5.29
CA VAL A 222 15.82 15.07 5.98
C VAL A 222 15.42 16.21 6.92
N PRO A 223 14.21 16.79 6.79
CA PRO A 223 13.72 17.74 7.78
C PRO A 223 13.81 17.09 9.14
N ALA A 224 14.35 17.78 10.15
CA ALA A 224 14.36 17.28 11.51
C ALA A 224 12.91 16.92 11.87
N GLU A 225 12.69 15.63 12.17
CA GLU A 225 11.37 15.12 12.54
C GLU A 225 10.92 15.93 13.76
N SER A 226 9.95 16.84 13.58
CA SER A 226 9.35 17.51 14.72
C SER A 226 8.60 16.42 15.48
N ALA A 227 9.18 15.94 16.58
CA ALA A 227 8.54 14.99 17.46
C ALA A 227 7.10 15.46 17.72
N ILE A 228 6.13 14.58 17.49
CA ILE A 228 4.69 14.86 17.71
C ILE A 228 4.44 15.32 19.16
N PHE A 229 5.33 14.97 20.09
CA PHE A 229 5.41 15.51 21.43
C PHE A 229 6.85 15.96 21.75
N SER A 230 7.08 17.27 21.84
CA SER A 230 8.22 17.81 22.55
C SER A 230 7.88 17.93 24.04
N PHE A 231 8.42 17.05 24.87
CA PHE A 231 8.27 17.14 26.33
C PHE A 231 9.09 18.28 26.97
N ASN A 232 9.72 19.15 26.17
CA ASN A 232 10.60 20.21 26.65
C ASN A 232 9.94 21.58 26.83
N ASN A 233 8.62 21.68 26.72
CA ASN A 233 7.90 22.85 27.23
C ASN A 233 7.59 22.64 28.73
N VAL A 234 8.62 22.43 29.55
CA VAL A 234 8.52 22.84 30.94
C VAL A 234 8.72 24.34 30.88
N GLU A 235 7.62 25.08 31.09
CA GLU A 235 7.63 26.51 31.30
C GLU A 235 8.75 26.87 32.30
N GLU A 236 9.88 27.38 31.81
CA GLU A 236 10.76 28.22 32.62
C GLU A 236 9.93 29.44 33.02
N LYS A 237 9.26 29.34 34.17
CA LYS A 237 8.65 30.48 34.83
C LYS A 237 9.73 31.55 34.96
N PRO A 238 9.50 32.78 34.49
CA PRO A 238 10.45 33.85 34.67
C PRO A 238 10.60 34.12 36.17
N ASN A 239 11.83 34.00 36.67
CA ASN A 239 12.24 34.49 37.98
C ASN A 239 11.84 35.96 38.10
N LYS A 240 10.74 36.24 38.83
CA LYS A 240 10.41 37.59 39.27
C LYS A 240 11.51 38.04 40.24
N PRO A 241 12.21 39.17 39.99
CA PRO A 241 13.06 39.76 41.01
C PRO A 241 12.17 40.23 42.17
N LEU A 242 12.54 39.81 43.38
CA LEU A 242 11.98 40.31 44.63
C LEU A 242 12.17 41.83 44.68
N LYS A 243 11.07 42.58 44.74
CA LYS A 243 11.11 43.98 45.14
C LYS A 243 11.66 44.04 46.57
N GLN A 244 12.77 44.75 46.74
CA GLN A 244 13.16 45.31 48.03
C GLN A 244 12.26 46.52 48.26
N ASP A 245 11.34 46.40 49.21
CA ASP A 245 10.66 47.57 49.78
C ASP A 245 11.57 48.15 50.88
N ASN A 246 11.79 49.47 50.78
CA ASN A 246 12.29 50.33 51.85
C ASN A 246 11.13 50.67 52.81
#